data_AF-A0A920B6W1-F1
#
_entry.id   AF-A0A920B6W1-F1
#
_cell.length_a   1.000
_cell.length_b   1.000
_cell.length_c   1.000
_cell.angle_alpha   90.00
_cell.angle_beta   90.00
_cell.angle_gamma   90.00
#
_symmetry.space_group_name_H-M   'P 1'
#
loop_
_entity.id
_entity.type
_entity.pdbx_description
1 polymer ?
#
loop_
_entity_poly.entity_id
_entity_poly.type
_entity_poly.pdbx_seq_one_letter_code
_entity_poly.pdbx_strand_id
1 'polypeptide(L)'
;MNNTFFASKVSIMNEFYRLANHLGVDWETALYGFVSDQRIGDSHLNVPGPDGKLGFGGTCFPKDINAFISFAKKNNVNMNVLEAAWKTNLEVRRGLGKLKRKAVSM
;
A
#
# COMPACT_ATOMS: atom_id res chain seq x y z
N MET A 1 -13.32 -3.94 -2.60
CA MET A 1 -13.14 -2.51 -2.29
C MET A 1 -12.40 -2.28 -0.96
N ASN A 2 -12.76 -2.94 0.15
CA ASN A 2 -12.04 -2.73 1.44
C ASN A 2 -10.53 -3.04 1.35
N ASN A 3 -10.15 -4.21 0.84
CA ASN A 3 -8.73 -4.57 0.70
C ASN A 3 -7.96 -3.64 -0.25
N THR A 4 -8.61 -3.08 -1.27
CA THR A 4 -7.98 -2.14 -2.20
C THR A 4 -7.78 -0.77 -1.55
N PHE A 5 -8.72 -0.34 -0.71
CA PHE A 5 -8.58 0.86 0.12
C PHE A 5 -7.43 0.71 1.12
N PHE A 6 -7.40 -0.38 1.90
CA PHE A 6 -6.32 -0.61 2.86
C PHE A 6 -4.96 -0.79 2.20
N ALA A 7 -4.88 -1.47 1.06
CA ALA A 7 -3.65 -1.55 0.27
C ALA A 7 -3.16 -0.16 -0.15
N SER A 8 -4.07 0.71 -0.59
CA SER A 8 -3.73 2.09 -0.96
C SER A 8 -3.28 2.91 0.25
N LYS A 9 -3.95 2.77 1.39
CA LYS A 9 -3.55 3.39 2.66
C LYS A 9 -2.13 2.99 3.03
N VAL A 10 -1.79 1.69 3.02
CA VAL A 10 -0.43 1.20 3.30
C VAL A 10 0.60 1.79 2.33
N SER A 11 0.28 1.87 1.03
CA SER A 11 1.19 2.47 0.05
C SER A 11 1.47 3.96 0.34
N ILE A 12 0.42 4.74 0.63
CA ILE A 12 0.56 6.15 1.02
C ILE A 12 1.45 6.30 2.25
N MET A 13 1.24 5.48 3.28
CA MET A 13 2.07 5.53 4.49
C MET A 13 3.55 5.22 4.19
N ASN A 14 3.83 4.31 3.26
CA ASN A 14 5.21 4.03 2.85
C ASN A 14 5.85 5.21 2.10
N GLU A 15 5.09 6.00 1.35
CA GLU A 15 5.58 7.23 0.72
C GLU A 15 5.88 8.30 1.77
N PHE A 16 4.98 8.51 2.73
CA PHE A 16 5.18 9.44 3.83
C PHE A 16 6.39 9.05 4.68
N TYR A 17 6.57 7.76 4.98
CA TYR A 17 7.74 7.24 5.67
C TYR A 17 9.04 7.52 4.92
N ARG A 18 9.07 7.30 3.59
CA ARG A 18 10.24 7.61 2.76
C ARG A 18 10.58 9.09 2.79
N LEU A 19 9.58 9.96 2.71
CA LEU A 19 9.76 11.41 2.75
C LEU A 19 10.25 11.88 4.13
N ALA A 20 9.64 11.38 5.21
CA ALA A 20 10.05 11.70 6.58
C ALA A 20 11.52 11.35 6.81
N ASN A 21 11.94 10.14 6.41
CA ASN A 21 13.34 9.71 6.50
C ASN A 21 14.28 10.56 5.66
N HIS A 22 13.88 10.95 4.45
CA HIS A 22 14.68 11.82 3.59
C HIS A 22 14.92 13.21 4.21
N LEU A 23 13.92 13.72 4.92
CA LEU A 23 13.97 15.02 5.58
C LEU A 23 14.55 14.96 7.01
N GLY A 24 14.87 13.79 7.53
CA GLY A 24 15.33 13.62 8.92
C GLY A 24 14.23 13.87 9.97
N VAL A 25 12.96 13.72 9.59
CA VAL A 25 11.80 13.86 10.49
C VAL A 25 11.63 12.55 11.28
N ASP A 26 11.38 12.68 12.58
CA ASP A 26 11.02 11.53 13.42
C ASP A 26 9.67 10.94 12.99
N TRP A 27 9.71 9.71 12.48
CA TRP A 27 8.54 9.06 11.91
C TRP A 27 7.45 8.80 12.95
N GLU A 28 7.81 8.35 14.15
CA GLU A 28 6.85 8.00 15.18
C GLU A 28 6.06 9.23 15.65
N THR A 29 6.72 10.37 15.84
CA THR A 29 6.06 11.63 16.17
C THR A 29 5.14 12.10 15.04
N ALA A 30 5.61 12.04 13.79
CA ALA A 30 4.81 12.42 12.63
C ALA A 30 3.56 11.54 12.48
N LEU A 31 3.71 10.23 12.67
CA LEU A 31 2.64 9.25 12.61
C LEU A 31 1.62 9.47 13.72
N TYR A 32 2.08 9.71 14.96
CA TYR A 32 1.23 10.00 16.10
C TYR A 32 0.38 11.26 15.87
N GLY A 33 0.99 12.33 15.35
CA GLY A 33 0.28 13.55 14.99
C GLY A 33 -0.78 13.29 13.91
N PHE A 34 -0.43 12.53 12.87
CA PHE A 34 -1.34 12.21 11.77
C PHE A 34 -2.55 11.35 12.20
N VAL A 35 -2.33 10.31 13.01
CA VAL A 35 -3.42 9.41 13.47
C VAL A 35 -4.32 10.03 14.54
N SER A 36 -3.93 11.15 15.15
CA SER A 36 -4.77 11.87 16.11
C SER A 36 -6.10 12.36 15.49
N ASP A 37 -6.15 12.51 14.17
CA ASP A 37 -7.40 12.75 13.43
C ASP A 37 -8.19 11.43 13.29
N GLN A 38 -9.31 11.34 14.00
CA GLN A 38 -10.16 10.16 14.05
C GLN A 38 -10.66 9.69 12.67
N ARG A 39 -10.71 10.56 11.66
CA ARG A 39 -11.15 10.21 10.30
C ARG A 39 -10.14 9.30 9.59
N ILE A 40 -8.87 9.34 10.01
CA ILE A 40 -7.81 8.49 9.47
C ILE A 40 -8.01 7.03 9.88
N GLY A 41 -8.42 6.81 11.14
CA GLY A 41 -8.51 5.49 11.76
C GLY A 41 -7.14 4.85 12.01
N ASP A 42 -7.06 4.02 13.05
CA ASP A 42 -5.83 3.46 13.61
C ASP A 42 -5.24 2.25 12.84
N SER A 43 -6.04 1.58 12.01
CA SER A 43 -5.58 0.38 11.29
C SER A 43 -4.74 0.70 10.03
N HIS A 44 -3.83 -0.22 9.70
CA HIS A 44 -3.05 -0.23 8.45
C HIS A 44 -2.15 1.00 8.23
N LEU A 45 -1.62 1.54 9.33
CA LEU A 45 -0.75 2.71 9.32
C LEU A 45 0.74 2.39 9.49
N ASN A 46 1.07 1.23 10.06
CA ASN A 46 2.43 0.90 10.46
C ASN A 46 3.38 0.74 9.26
N VAL A 47 4.56 1.35 9.37
CA VAL A 47 5.67 1.22 8.44
C VAL A 47 6.97 1.09 9.25
N PRO A 48 7.68 -0.05 9.20
CA PRO A 48 7.34 -1.29 8.48
C PRO A 48 6.04 -1.93 8.93
N GLY A 49 5.44 -2.76 8.06
CA GLY A 49 4.22 -3.48 8.37
C GLY A 49 4.43 -4.58 9.43
N PRO A 50 3.36 -5.30 9.82
CA PRO A 50 3.40 -6.33 10.87
C PRO A 50 4.37 -7.49 10.57
N ASP A 51 4.74 -7.70 9.31
CA ASP A 51 5.72 -8.70 8.88
C ASP A 51 7.16 -8.17 8.85
N GLY A 52 7.40 -6.98 9.39
CA GLY A 52 8.69 -6.30 9.45
C GLY A 52 9.17 -5.78 8.09
N LYS A 53 8.30 -5.71 7.08
CA LYS A 53 8.66 -5.31 5.71
C LYS A 53 7.95 -4.04 5.28
N LEU A 54 8.59 -3.31 4.37
CA LEU A 54 7.95 -2.20 3.66
C LEU A 54 6.93 -2.70 2.65
N GLY A 55 5.91 -1.88 2.41
CA GLY A 55 4.79 -2.18 1.53
C GLY A 55 3.89 -3.31 2.04
N PHE A 56 2.72 -3.47 1.44
CA PHE A 56 1.82 -4.57 1.75
C PHE A 56 2.21 -5.89 1.07
N GLY A 57 1.94 -6.98 1.78
CA GLY A 57 2.16 -8.34 1.31
C GLY A 57 1.00 -9.28 1.58
N GLY A 58 1.32 -10.53 1.92
CA GLY A 58 0.34 -11.59 2.05
C GLY A 58 -0.29 -11.98 0.72
N THR A 59 -1.39 -12.73 0.78
CA THR A 59 -2.11 -13.17 -0.42
C THR A 59 -3.21 -12.18 -0.80
N CYS A 60 -3.92 -11.60 0.17
CA CYS A 60 -5.16 -10.86 -0.09
C CYS A 60 -4.93 -9.51 -0.78
N PHE A 61 -4.10 -8.61 -0.23
CA PHE A 61 -3.95 -7.25 -0.80
C PHE A 61 -3.38 -7.25 -2.22
N PRO A 62 -2.28 -7.96 -2.52
CA PRO A 62 -1.76 -8.03 -3.89
C PRO A 62 -2.75 -8.66 -4.86
N LYS A 63 -3.49 -9.70 -4.44
CA LYS A 63 -4.50 -10.35 -5.28
C LYS A 63 -5.64 -9.38 -5.59
N ASP A 64 -6.26 -8.81 -4.57
CA ASP A 64 -7.48 -8.04 -4.72
C ASP A 64 -7.25 -6.69 -5.42
N ILE A 65 -6.10 -6.03 -5.20
CA ILE A 65 -5.79 -4.77 -5.90
C ILE A 65 -5.58 -5.01 -7.40
N ASN A 66 -4.83 -6.06 -7.78
CA ASN A 66 -4.61 -6.38 -9.19
C ASN A 66 -5.89 -6.89 -9.86
N ALA A 67 -6.68 -7.72 -9.19
CA ALA A 67 -7.97 -8.17 -9.70
C ALA A 67 -8.92 -6.99 -9.96
N PHE A 68 -8.97 -6.02 -9.06
CA PHE A 68 -9.86 -4.85 -9.21
C PHE A 68 -9.39 -3.91 -10.32
N ILE A 69 -8.07 -3.66 -10.44
CA ILE A 69 -7.50 -2.88 -11.55
C ILE A 69 -7.81 -3.56 -12.89
N SER A 70 -7.58 -4.87 -13.00
CA SER A 70 -7.87 -5.64 -14.21
C SER A 70 -9.35 -5.64 -14.56
N PHE A 71 -10.23 -5.79 -13.56
CA PHE A 71 -11.67 -5.71 -13.75
C PHE A 71 -12.11 -4.33 -14.26
N ALA A 72 -11.61 -3.25 -13.66
CA ALA A 72 -11.93 -1.89 -14.09
C ALA A 72 -11.46 -1.62 -15.53
N LYS A 73 -10.24 -2.07 -15.89
CA LYS A 73 -9.71 -1.98 -17.26
C LYS A 73 -10.59 -2.70 -18.28
N LYS A 74 -11.07 -3.90 -17.97
CA LYS A 74 -11.99 -4.65 -18.84
C LYS A 74 -13.32 -3.89 -19.08
N ASN A 75 -13.66 -2.99 -18.17
CA ASN A 75 -14.84 -2.11 -18.27
C ASN A 75 -14.50 -0.69 -18.74
N ASN A 76 -13.31 -0.46 -19.29
CA ASN A 76 -12.82 0.85 -19.75
C ASN A 76 -12.81 1.94 -18.65
N VAL A 77 -12.61 1.55 -17.39
CA VAL A 77 -12.46 2.47 -16.26
C VAL A 77 -11.03 2.41 -15.72
N ASN A 78 -10.40 3.57 -15.60
CA ASN A 78 -9.04 3.69 -15.07
C ASN A 78 -9.05 3.91 -13.55
N MET A 79 -8.28 3.09 -12.84
CA MET A 79 -8.13 3.15 -11.39
C MET A 79 -6.80 3.79 -10.99
N ASN A 80 -6.59 5.05 -11.38
CA ASN A 80 -5.31 5.76 -11.22
C ASN A 80 -4.70 5.64 -9.82
N VAL A 81 -5.53 5.76 -8.77
CA VAL A 81 -5.08 5.65 -7.37
C VAL A 81 -4.60 4.23 -7.03
N LEU A 82 -5.34 3.19 -7.45
CA LEU A 82 -4.96 1.81 -7.17
C LEU A 82 -3.71 1.40 -7.95
N GLU A 83 -3.58 1.88 -9.18
CA GLU A 83 -2.38 1.65 -10.00
C GLU A 83 -1.14 2.31 -9.39
N ALA A 84 -1.28 3.56 -8.92
CA ALA A 84 -0.21 4.25 -8.21
C ALA A 84 0.15 3.52 -6.91
N ALA A 85 -0.85 3.14 -6.10
CA ALA A 85 -0.61 2.37 -4.89
C ALA A 85 0.11 1.05 -5.16
N TRP A 86 -0.26 0.34 -6.23
CA TRP A 86 0.42 -0.89 -6.63
C TRP A 86 1.86 -0.62 -7.08
N LYS A 87 2.10 0.42 -7.88
CA LYS A 87 3.45 0.84 -8.29
C LYS A 87 4.33 1.12 -7.08
N THR A 88 3.86 1.95 -6.14
CA THR A 88 4.58 2.25 -4.90
C THR A 88 4.92 0.98 -4.12
N ASN A 89 3.97 0.04 -4.02
CA ASN A 89 4.23 -1.23 -3.34
C ASN A 89 5.34 -2.04 -4.00
N LEU A 90 5.41 -2.05 -5.34
CA LEU A 90 6.49 -2.68 -6.09
C LEU A 90 7.84 -1.99 -5.86
N GLU A 91 7.87 -0.68 -5.65
CA GLU A 91 9.13 0.04 -5.38
C GLU A 91 9.68 -0.30 -3.99
N VAL A 92 8.82 -0.30 -2.95
CA VAL A 92 9.28 -0.40 -1.56
C VAL A 92 9.43 -1.84 -1.06
N ARG A 93 8.65 -2.78 -1.61
CA ARG A 93 8.62 -4.15 -1.10
C ARG A 93 9.65 -5.04 -1.79
N ARG A 94 10.75 -5.35 -1.08
CA ARG A 94 11.78 -6.29 -1.56
C ARG A 94 11.26 -7.74 -1.61
N GLY A 95 11.64 -8.52 -2.63
CA GLY A 95 11.29 -9.95 -2.75
C GLY A 95 10.07 -10.29 -3.64
N LEU A 96 9.78 -9.46 -4.64
CA LEU A 96 8.59 -9.53 -5.52
C LEU A 96 8.41 -10.80 -6.37
N GLY A 97 9.43 -11.65 -6.51
CA GLY A 97 9.38 -12.84 -7.37
C GLY A 97 8.27 -13.84 -7.05
N LYS A 98 7.69 -13.77 -5.84
CA LYS A 98 6.52 -14.56 -5.41
C LYS A 98 5.18 -13.81 -5.57
N LEU A 99 5.21 -12.48 -5.56
CA LEU A 99 4.02 -11.63 -5.65
C LEU A 99 3.54 -11.45 -7.11
N LYS A 100 4.46 -11.28 -8.06
CA LYS A 100 4.14 -11.23 -9.49
C LYS A 100 3.47 -12.53 -9.98
N ARG A 101 3.92 -13.70 -9.50
CA ARG A 101 3.33 -15.00 -9.86
C ARG A 101 1.88 -15.16 -9.38
N LYS A 102 1.54 -14.71 -8.17
CA LYS A 102 0.16 -14.77 -7.65
C LYS A 102 -0.78 -13.74 -8.28
N ALA A 103 -0.25 -12.61 -8.75
CA ALA A 103 -1.02 -11.57 -9.42
C ALA A 103 -1.34 -11.89 -10.90
N VAL A 104 -0.53 -12.74 -11.54
CA VAL A 104 -0.64 -13.09 -12.97
C VAL A 104 -1.26 -14.49 -13.19
N SER A 105 -1.38 -15.32 -12.15
CA SER A 105 -1.85 -16.71 -12.29
C SER A 105 -3.36 -16.91 -12.44
N MET A 106 -4.18 -15.87 -12.66
CA MET A 106 -5.62 -15.96 -12.95
C MET A 106 -6.11 -14.81 -13.84
#